data_AF-A0A842YPD4-F1
#
_entry.id   AF-A0A842YPD4-F1
#
_cell.length_a   1.000
_cell.length_b   1.000
_cell.length_c   1.000
_cell.angle_alpha   90.00
_cell.angle_beta   90.00
_cell.angle_gamma   90.00
#
_symmetry.space_group_name_H-M   'P 1'
#
loop_
_entity.id
_entity.type
_entity.pdbx_description
1 polymer ?
#
loop_
_entity_poly.entity_id
_entity_poly.type
_entity_poly.pdbx_seq_one_letter_code
_entity_poly.pdbx_strand_id
1 'polypeptide(L)'
;MVGKKSSVRENMEPDHENPGSADQSEGSRIDNPCIEEISDDNKIEECFICHKKFNINADDSSHYHYGKYPMCSYCSDFYGFYR
;
A
#
# COMPACT_ATOMS: atom_id res chain seq x y z
N MET A 1 -39.47 11.20 39.62
CA MET A 1 -40.38 10.74 38.55
C MET A 1 -40.17 9.25 38.37
N VAL A 2 -41.19 8.44 38.67
CA VAL A 2 -41.20 7.00 38.42
C VAL A 2 -41.66 6.79 36.98
N GLY A 3 -40.92 6.01 36.19
CA GLY A 3 -41.28 5.65 34.83
C GLY A 3 -40.58 4.38 34.37
N LYS A 4 -41.14 3.22 34.72
CA LYS A 4 -40.86 1.92 34.11
C LYS A 4 -41.46 1.87 32.70
N LYS A 5 -40.82 1.12 31.78
CA LYS A 5 -41.32 0.40 30.58
C LYS A 5 -40.06 -0.12 29.86
N SER A 6 -39.57 -1.36 30.01
CA SER A 6 -40.11 -2.66 29.59
C SER A 6 -40.68 -2.69 28.17
N SER A 7 -40.07 -3.51 27.30
CA SER A 7 -40.71 -4.58 26.51
C SER A 7 -40.30 -4.64 25.03
N VAL A 8 -39.50 -5.67 24.73
CA VAL A 8 -39.65 -6.69 23.67
C VAL A 8 -39.99 -6.22 22.25
N ARG A 9 -39.12 -6.57 21.29
CA ARG A 9 -39.53 -7.26 20.06
C ARG A 9 -38.38 -8.06 19.45
N GLU A 10 -38.60 -9.36 19.49
CA GLU A 10 -37.88 -10.43 18.81
C GLU A 10 -38.14 -10.40 17.30
N ASN A 11 -37.38 -11.25 16.60
CA ASN A 11 -37.68 -11.92 15.33
C ASN A 11 -37.19 -11.25 14.03
N MET A 12 -36.21 -11.87 13.36
CA MET A 12 -36.46 -12.84 12.28
C MET A 12 -35.13 -13.18 11.58
N GLU A 13 -34.70 -14.43 11.72
CA GLU A 13 -33.77 -15.07 10.80
C GLU A 13 -34.45 -15.24 9.43
N PRO A 14 -33.68 -15.17 8.34
CA PRO A 14 -34.03 -15.91 7.15
C PRO A 14 -32.94 -16.94 6.86
N ASP A 15 -33.26 -18.21 7.12
CA ASP A 15 -32.64 -19.33 6.45
C ASP A 15 -32.90 -19.23 4.95
N HIS A 16 -31.83 -19.16 4.16
CA HIS A 16 -31.91 -19.46 2.74
C HIS A 16 -30.80 -20.44 2.38
N GLU A 17 -31.10 -21.71 2.62
CA GLU A 17 -30.54 -22.80 1.83
C GLU A 17 -31.10 -22.69 0.41
N ASN A 18 -30.24 -22.70 -0.59
CA ASN A 18 -30.51 -23.48 -1.80
C ASN A 18 -29.19 -23.82 -2.52
N PRO A 19 -28.97 -25.09 -2.91
CA PRO A 19 -27.79 -25.53 -3.61
C PRO A 19 -27.96 -25.40 -5.12
N GLY A 20 -26.85 -25.26 -5.81
CA GLY A 20 -26.80 -25.35 -7.26
C GLY A 20 -25.39 -25.00 -7.69
N SER A 21 -24.53 -26.00 -7.94
CA SER A 21 -24.48 -26.79 -9.17
C SER A 21 -23.28 -26.30 -9.99
N ALA A 22 -22.34 -27.24 -10.18
CA ALA A 22 -21.45 -27.34 -11.32
C ALA A 22 -20.72 -26.06 -11.78
N ASP A 23 -19.40 -26.04 -11.59
CA ASP A 23 -18.57 -26.22 -12.78
C ASP A 23 -17.26 -26.93 -12.43
N GLN A 24 -16.87 -27.82 -13.32
CA GLN A 24 -15.73 -28.71 -13.25
C GLN A 24 -14.50 -27.93 -13.71
N SER A 25 -13.55 -27.77 -12.79
CA SER A 25 -12.11 -27.57 -13.05
C SER A 25 -11.73 -27.27 -14.51
N GLU A 26 -11.76 -25.99 -14.89
CA GLU A 26 -11.00 -25.54 -16.04
C GLU A 26 -9.52 -25.74 -15.72
N GLY A 27 -8.88 -26.62 -16.49
CA GLY A 27 -7.43 -26.73 -16.53
C GLY A 27 -6.86 -25.42 -17.06
N SER A 28 -6.65 -24.46 -16.17
CA SER A 28 -5.90 -23.25 -16.47
C SER A 28 -4.45 -23.66 -16.64
N ARG A 29 -4.00 -23.57 -17.89
CA ARG A 29 -2.59 -23.66 -18.26
C ARG A 29 -1.86 -22.69 -17.35
N ILE A 30 -0.81 -23.16 -16.68
CA ILE A 30 0.08 -22.28 -15.95
C ILE A 30 0.70 -21.37 -16.99
N ASP A 31 0.11 -20.20 -17.18
CA ASP A 31 0.73 -19.09 -17.88
C ASP A 31 2.00 -18.81 -17.10
N ASN A 32 3.10 -19.25 -17.71
CA ASN A 32 4.45 -18.92 -17.34
C ASN A 32 4.46 -17.46 -16.85
N PRO A 33 4.70 -17.19 -15.54
CA PRO A 33 4.70 -15.82 -15.09
C PRO A 33 5.75 -15.12 -15.93
N CYS A 34 5.31 -14.14 -16.71
CA CYS A 34 6.20 -13.13 -17.23
C CYS A 34 6.93 -12.64 -16.00
N ILE A 35 8.19 -13.03 -15.86
CA ILE A 35 9.08 -12.41 -14.90
C ILE A 35 9.16 -10.99 -15.42
N GLU A 36 8.23 -10.14 -14.95
CA GLU A 36 8.45 -8.71 -14.91
C GLU A 36 9.79 -8.61 -14.21
N GLU A 37 10.82 -8.24 -14.95
CA GLU A 37 12.05 -7.80 -14.34
C GLU A 37 11.64 -6.58 -13.53
N ILE A 38 11.33 -6.83 -12.26
CA ILE A 38 11.11 -5.81 -11.25
C ILE A 38 12.47 -5.15 -11.20
N SER A 39 12.64 -4.11 -12.03
CA SER A 39 13.78 -3.23 -11.97
C SER A 39 13.99 -2.93 -10.50
N ASP A 40 15.22 -3.07 -10.03
CA ASP A 40 15.64 -2.76 -8.66
C ASP A 40 15.53 -1.24 -8.40
N ASP A 41 14.34 -0.66 -8.63
CA ASP A 41 13.99 0.74 -8.44
C ASP A 41 13.95 1.10 -6.96
N ASN A 42 14.25 0.14 -6.08
CA ASN A 42 14.41 0.32 -4.65
C ASN A 42 15.88 0.55 -4.29
N LYS A 43 16.44 1.67 -4.72
CA LYS A 43 17.77 2.10 -4.30
C LYS A 43 17.67 2.88 -2.99
N ILE A 44 17.86 2.20 -1.86
CA ILE A 44 17.82 2.83 -0.54
C ILE A 44 19.15 3.50 -0.20
N GLU A 45 19.10 4.81 0.05
CA GLU A 45 20.23 5.65 0.47
C GLU A 45 19.89 6.35 1.80
N GLU A 46 20.89 6.95 2.46
CA GLU A 46 20.72 7.72 3.71
C GLU A 46 20.87 9.21 3.45
N CYS A 47 19.89 10.03 3.88
CA CYS A 47 19.91 11.46 3.61
C CYS A 47 21.06 12.14 4.36
N PHE A 48 21.89 12.89 3.64
CA PHE A 48 23.04 13.60 4.21
C PHE A 48 22.68 14.61 5.31
N ILE A 49 21.44 15.12 5.31
CA ILE A 49 21.01 16.13 6.29
C ILE A 49 20.27 15.52 7.49
N CYS A 50 19.26 14.67 7.23
CA CYS A 50 18.42 14.13 8.30
C CYS A 50 18.73 12.69 8.68
N HIS A 51 19.68 12.03 8.00
CA HIS A 51 20.14 10.68 8.28
C HIS A 51 19.03 9.61 8.23
N LYS A 52 17.92 9.93 7.54
CA LYS A 52 16.82 8.98 7.29
C LYS A 52 17.11 8.20 6.01
N LYS A 53 16.78 6.91 6.04
CA LYS A 53 16.81 6.07 4.84
C LYS A 53 15.63 6.40 3.93
N PHE A 54 15.88 6.50 2.64
CA PHE A 54 14.86 6.78 1.62
C PHE A 54 15.24 6.10 0.30
N ASN A 55 14.26 5.89 -0.56
CA ASN A 55 14.52 5.41 -1.91
C ASN A 55 14.89 6.60 -2.81
N ILE A 56 16.11 6.64 -3.33
CA ILE A 56 16.57 7.74 -4.20
C ILE A 56 16.07 7.60 -5.64
N ASN A 57 15.60 6.42 -6.02
CA ASN A 57 14.95 6.19 -7.31
C ASN A 57 13.43 6.31 -7.21
N ALA A 58 12.89 6.71 -6.05
CA ALA A 58 11.47 7.05 -5.95
C ALA A 58 11.16 8.22 -6.89
N ASP A 59 9.93 8.25 -7.41
CA ASP A 59 9.41 9.36 -8.22
C ASP A 59 9.06 10.57 -7.31
N ASP A 60 10.04 11.04 -6.56
CA ASP A 60 9.96 12.20 -5.67
C ASP A 60 11.12 13.19 -5.91
N SER A 61 11.18 14.28 -5.14
CA SER A 61 12.23 15.30 -5.28
C SER A 61 13.60 14.88 -4.72
N SER A 62 13.77 13.59 -4.39
CA SER A 62 15.03 13.06 -3.90
C SER A 62 16.09 13.02 -5.00
N HIS A 63 17.30 13.45 -4.66
CA HIS A 63 18.40 13.51 -5.63
C HIS A 63 19.75 13.56 -4.92
N TYR A 64 20.83 13.45 -5.69
CA TYR A 64 22.18 13.69 -5.17
C TYR A 64 22.56 15.16 -5.32
N HIS A 65 22.75 15.85 -4.20
CA HIS A 65 23.31 17.20 -4.19
C HIS A 65 24.80 17.14 -4.58
N TYR A 66 25.20 17.99 -5.54
CA TYR A 66 26.52 17.95 -6.19
C TYR A 66 26.93 16.55 -6.74
N GLY A 67 25.96 15.67 -7.01
CA GLY A 67 26.21 14.31 -7.48
C GLY A 67 26.87 13.37 -6.46
N LYS A 68 26.96 13.78 -5.18
CA LYS A 68 27.63 12.99 -4.12
C LYS A 68 26.80 12.82 -2.86
N TYR A 69 25.96 13.79 -2.53
CA TYR A 69 25.26 13.82 -1.24
C TYR A 69 23.79 13.46 -1.43
N PRO A 70 23.37 12.22 -1.14
CA PRO A 70 21.97 11.83 -1.24
C PRO A 70 21.10 12.72 -0.34
N MET A 71 20.06 13.31 -0.92
CA MET A 71 19.13 14.19 -0.24
C MET A 71 17.71 13.68 -0.46
N CYS A 72 16.99 13.40 0.63
CA CYS A 72 15.58 12.99 0.55
C CYS A 72 14.70 14.16 0.11
N SER A 73 13.52 13.87 -0.42
CA SER A 73 12.52 14.86 -0.85
C SER A 73 12.24 15.94 0.20
N TYR A 74 12.04 15.56 1.47
CA TYR A 74 11.82 16.54 2.55
C TYR A 74 12.97 17.55 2.71
N CYS A 75 14.23 17.08 2.68
CA CYS A 75 15.39 17.95 2.80
C CYS A 75 15.63 18.73 1.51
N SER A 76 15.38 18.11 0.35
CA SER A 76 15.42 18.75 -0.97
C SER A 76 14.46 19.93 -1.04
N ASP A 77 13.24 19.79 -0.54
CA ASP A 77 12.25 20.87 -0.55
C ASP A 77 12.59 21.96 0.47
N PHE A 78 13.09 21.60 1.65
CA PHE A 78 13.45 22.56 2.70
C PHE A 78 14.70 23.39 2.35
N TYR A 79 15.72 22.73 1.78
CA TYR A 79 17.01 23.34 1.43
C TYR A 79 17.12 23.68 -0.07
N GLY A 80 16.07 23.45 -0.86
CA GLY A 80 16.03 23.60 -2.32
C GLY A 80 16.19 25.02 -2.85
N PHE A 81 16.30 26.01 -1.96
CA PHE A 81 16.73 27.37 -2.28
C PHE A 81 18.25 27.47 -2.54
N TYR A 82 19.04 26.48 -2.11
CA TYR A 82 20.47 26.37 -2.38
C TYR A 82 20.72 25.44 -3.57
N ARG A 83 20.34 25.89 -4.77
CA ARG A 83 20.63 25.21 -6.05
C ARG A 83 21.87 25.79 -6.72
#